data_AF-A0AAE8NDC5-F1
#
_entry.id   AF-A0AAE8NDC5-F1
#
_cell.length_a   1.000
_cell.length_b   1.000
_cell.length_c   1.000
_cell.angle_alpha   90.00
_cell.angle_beta   90.00
_cell.angle_gamma   90.00
#
_symmetry.space_group_name_H-M   'P 1'
#
loop_
_entity.id
_entity.type
_entity.pdbx_description
1 polymer ?
#
loop_
_entity_poly.entity_id
_entity_poly.type
_entity_poly.pdbx_seq_one_letter_code
_entity_poly.pdbx_strand_id
1 'polypeptide(L)' 'MHLSPDIRTALAVGTRYGVPVILEVDAQRMHRQGHTFFVAENGVWLTDTVPAEYLTEREAPKR' A
#
# COMPACT_ATOMS: atom_id res chain seq x y z
N MET A 1 -2.04 -8.16 -4.90
CA MET A 1 -2.14 -7.18 -3.80
C MET A 1 -2.63 -5.84 -4.31
N HIS A 2 -3.53 -5.14 -3.60
CA HIS A 2 -3.97 -3.78 -3.93
C HIS A 2 -3.21 -2.76 -3.10
N LEU A 3 -2.67 -1.72 -3.72
CA LEU A 3 -1.95 -0.63 -3.07
C LEU A 3 -2.68 0.69 -3.29
N SER A 4 -2.72 1.51 -2.25
CA SER A 4 -3.23 2.88 -2.31
C SER A 4 -2.06 3.84 -2.49
N PRO A 5 -2.17 4.86 -3.36
CA PRO A 5 -1.10 5.83 -3.59
C PRO A 5 -0.92 6.81 -2.41
N ASP A 6 -1.91 6.94 -1.54
CA ASP A 6 -1.89 7.84 -0.40
C ASP A 6 -2.57 7.25 0.85
N ILE A 7 -2.19 7.77 2.01
CA ILE A 7 -2.66 7.29 3.33
C ILE A 7 -4.16 7.53 3.52
N ARG A 8 -4.73 8.60 2.96
CA ARG A 8 -6.17 8.90 3.14
C ARG A 8 -7.03 7.85 2.44
N THR A 9 -6.64 7.47 1.22
CA THR A 9 -7.28 6.39 0.48
C THR A 9 -7.13 5.05 1.23
N ALA A 10 -5.93 4.75 1.73
CA ALA A 10 -5.68 3.53 2.50
C ALA A 10 -6.55 3.43 3.76
N LEU A 11 -6.66 4.53 4.52
CA LEU A 11 -7.52 4.62 5.69
C LEU A 11 -9.00 4.46 5.33
N ALA A 12 -9.48 5.13 4.29
CA ALA A 12 -10.88 5.07 3.88
C ALA A 12 -11.30 3.65 3.44
N VAL A 13 -10.41 2.93 2.74
CA VAL A 13 -10.63 1.53 2.36
C VAL A 13 -10.57 0.62 3.58
N GLY A 14 -9.55 0.75 4.43
CA GLY A 14 -9.36 -0.10 5.60
C GLY A 14 -10.46 0.06 6.65
N THR A 15 -10.98 1.27 6.84
CA THR A 15 -12.04 1.56 7.82
C THR A 15 -13.35 0.82 7.53
N ARG A 16 -13.58 0.42 6.27
CA ARG A 16 -14.74 -0.41 5.89
C ARG A 16 -14.73 -1.78 6.58
N TYR A 17 -13.58 -2.22 7.08
CA TYR A 17 -13.37 -3.53 7.69
C TYR A 17 -12.99 -3.44 9.18
N GLY A 18 -13.05 -2.25 9.81
CA GLY A 18 -12.75 -2.05 11.23
C GLY A 18 -11.69 -0.97 11.47
N VAL A 19 -10.81 -1.17 12.45
CA VAL A 19 -9.70 -0.25 12.75
C VAL A 19 -8.50 -0.65 11.89
N PRO A 20 -8.07 0.16 10.92
CA PRO A 20 -6.99 -0.21 10.02
C PRO A 20 -5.61 0.02 10.66
N VAL A 21 -4.67 -0.87 10.31
CA VAL A 21 -3.22 -0.62 10.43
C VAL A 21 -2.73 -0.18 9.06
N ILE A 22 -1.88 0.85 9.01
CA ILE A 22 -1.33 1.36 7.75
C ILE A 22 0.08 0.82 7.57
N LEU A 23 0.30 0.12 6.47
CA LEU A 23 1.61 -0.37 6.06
C LEU A 23 2.09 0.45 4.85
N GLU A 24 3.24 1.08 4.98
CA GLU A 24 3.93 1.69 3.86
C GLU A 24 4.77 0.63 3.13
N VAL A 25 4.70 0.67 1.80
CA VAL A 25 5.47 -0.18 0.91
C VAL A 25 6.57 0.65 0.28
N ASP A 26 7.84 0.22 0.40
CA ASP A 26 8.95 0.79 -0.36
C ASP A 26 8.91 0.32 -1.83
N ALA A 27 7.93 0.86 -2.56
CA ALA A 27 7.65 0.51 -3.95
C ALA A 27 8.83 0.87 -4.87
N GLN A 28 9.59 1.91 -4.54
CA GLN A 28 10.77 2.31 -5.31
C GLN A 28 11.86 1.23 -5.23
N ARG A 29 12.18 0.76 -4.02
CA ARG A 29 13.17 -0.30 -3.82
C ARG A 29 12.70 -1.63 -4.41
N MET A 30 11.41 -1.95 -4.31
CA MET A 30 10.83 -3.14 -4.95
C MET A 30 10.98 -3.08 -6.49
N HIS A 31 10.61 -1.95 -7.10
CA HIS A 31 10.69 -1.80 -8.54
C HIS A 31 12.14 -1.93 -9.05
N ARG A 32 13.10 -1.32 -8.34
CA ARG A 32 14.53 -1.46 -8.65
C ARG A 32 15.06 -2.88 -8.54
N GLN A 33 14.40 -3.73 -7.75
CA GLN A 33 14.74 -5.15 -7.61
C GLN A 33 13.94 -6.07 -8.54
N GLY A 34 13.19 -5.50 -9.49
CA GLY A 34 12.50 -6.25 -10.53
C GLY A 34 11.09 -6.69 -10.18
N HIS A 35 10.51 -6.22 -9.08
CA HIS A 35 9.09 -6.44 -8.81
C HIS A 35 8.22 -5.63 -9.77
N THR A 36 7.23 -6.30 -10.34
CA THR A 36 6.30 -5.69 -11.29
C THR A 36 5.16 -4.98 -10.57
N PHE A 37 4.82 -3.80 -11.08
CA PHE A 37 3.69 -3.01 -10.66
C PHE A 37 2.81 -2.70 -11.86
N PHE A 38 1.50 -2.71 -11.64
CA PHE A 38 0.50 -2.36 -12.65
C PHE A 38 -0.43 -1.29 -12.09
N VAL A 39 -0.96 -0.46 -12.97
CA VAL A 39 -2.00 0.52 -12.62
C VAL A 39 -3.27 0.13 -13.34
N ALA A 40 -4.33 -0.13 -12.58
CA ALA A 40 -5.66 -0.34 -13.13
C ALA A 40 -6.27 0.99 -13.60
N GLU A 41 -7.28 0.93 -14.47
CA GLU A 41 -7.93 2.13 -15.04
C GLU A 41 -8.50 3.08 -13.96
N ASN A 42 -8.84 2.56 -12.79
CA ASN A 42 -9.33 3.33 -11.65
C ASN A 42 -8.21 3.94 -10.77
N GLY A 43 -6.95 3.88 -11.22
CA GLY A 43 -5.79 4.42 -10.51
C GLY A 43 -5.29 3.56 -9.34
N VAL A 44 -5.84 2.37 -9.14
CA VAL A 44 -5.36 1.42 -8.12
C VAL A 44 -4.10 0.74 -8.59
N TRP A 45 -3.10 0.66 -7.71
CA TRP A 45 -1.85 -0.03 -7.97
C TRP A 45 -1.94 -1.50 -7.57
N LEU A 46 -1.36 -2.36 -8.40
CA LEU A 46 -1.35 -3.81 -8.25
C LEU A 46 0.08 -4.34 -8.31
N THR A 47 0.35 -5.34 -7.48
CA THR A 47 1.56 -6.16 -7.56
C THR A 47 1.22 -7.57 -7.10
N ASP A 48 2.01 -8.58 -7.49
CA ASP A 48 1.77 -9.97 -7.12
C ASP A 48 1.89 -10.18 -5.61
N THR A 49 3.05 -9.83 -5.06
CA THR A 49 3.35 -9.96 -3.63
C THR A 49 4.20 -8.80 -3.13
N VAL A 50 4.09 -8.49 -1.84
CA VAL A 50 4.95 -7.52 -1.15
C VAL A 50 5.72 -8.27 -0.06
N PRO A 51 7.02 -8.55 -0.26
CA PRO A 51 7.83 -9.16 0.80
C PRO A 51 7.90 -8.27 2.04
N ALA A 52 7.96 -8.88 3.23
CA ALA A 52 7.89 -8.16 4.51
C ALA A 52 9.03 -7.16 4.72
N GLU A 53 10.18 -7.37 4.09
CA GLU A 53 11.34 -6.46 4.13
C GLU A 53 11.09 -5.10 3.46
N TYR A 54 10.00 -4.96 2.70
CA TYR A 54 9.56 -3.71 2.09
C TYR A 54 8.42 -3.03 2.85
N LEU A 55 7.96 -3.63 3.95
CA LEU A 55 6.85 -3.12 4.75
C LEU A 55 7.37 -2.36 5.96
N THR A 56 6.82 -1.18 6.20
CA THR A 56 7.00 -0.43 7.44
C THR A 56 5.64 -0.01 7.98
N GLU A 57 5.39 -0.26 9.26
CA GLU A 57 4.16 0.22 9.89
C GLU A 57 4.20 1.75 10.01
N ARG A 58 3.13 2.41 9.58
CA ARG A 58 2.91 3.84 9.77
C ARG A 58 1.84 4.02 10.83
N GLU A 59 2.12 4.90 11.79
CA GLU A 59 1.07 5.39 12.67
C GLU A 59 0.00 6.09 11.84
N ALA A 60 -1.26 5.69 12.02
CA ALA A 60 -2.36 6.45 11.48
C ALA A 60 -2.36 7.84 12.14
N PRO A 61 -2.53 8.93 11.38
CA PRO A 61 -2.61 10.28 11.95
C PRO A 61 -3.69 10.31 13.04
N LYS A 62 -3.30 10.75 14.24
CA LYS A 62 -4.23 10.98 15.35
C LYS A 62 -5.21 12.07 14.93
N ARG A 63 -6.51 11.79 15.10
CA ARG A 63 -7.62 12.68 14.74
C ARG A 63 -7.51 14.05 15.38
#